data_AF-A0A1V5SFC6-F1
#
_entry.id   AF-A0A1V5SFC6-F1
#
_cell.length_a   1.000
_cell.length_b   1.000
_cell.length_c   1.000
_cell.angle_alpha   90.00
_cell.angle_beta   90.00
_cell.angle_gamma   90.00
#
_symmetry.space_group_name_H-M   'P 1'
#
loop_
_entity.id
_entity.type
_entity.pdbx_description
1 polymer ?
#
loop_
_entity_poly.entity_id
_entity_poly.type
_entity_poly.pdbx_seq_one_letter_code
_entity_poly.pdbx_strand_id
1 'polypeptide(L)'
;MPRPMDIIDPKKDLDKIEDSESPNDKNDKNEEVFEIEQAKSGGTFYLVLGIIALVVATAFALYILYSDKSSDSSTTQEQVAVASQTPEADEEQTLEPAKTTTITETATAVASTANFGSSSVRVANGNGVEGEGAKIKTILEEAGFSITSVGNASKTYDSSIIFFKSGKEDLADALKEAIKDNYQASTKESDETVGTYDAVVVLGKE
;
A
#
# COMPACT_ATOMS: atom_id res chain seq x y z
N MET A 1 51.48 -15.24 39.39
CA MET A 1 50.43 -15.96 40.14
C MET A 1 49.08 -15.44 39.67
N PRO A 2 48.30 -16.21 38.89
CA PRO A 2 46.93 -15.83 38.52
C PRO A 2 45.94 -16.15 39.65
N ARG A 3 44.93 -15.30 39.85
CA ARG A 3 43.84 -15.51 40.82
C ARG A 3 42.77 -16.45 40.23
N PRO A 4 42.17 -17.36 41.01
CA PRO A 4 41.07 -18.20 40.52
C PRO A 4 39.82 -17.34 40.29
N MET A 5 39.17 -17.54 39.14
CA MET A 5 37.82 -17.00 38.87
C MET A 5 36.80 -17.91 39.55
N ASP A 6 35.87 -17.31 40.30
CA ASP A 6 34.71 -18.00 40.85
C ASP A 6 33.75 -18.42 39.73
N ILE A 7 33.45 -19.71 39.72
CA ILE A 7 32.45 -20.34 38.86
C ILE A 7 31.09 -20.10 39.53
N ILE A 8 30.24 -19.30 38.88
CA ILE A 8 28.85 -19.11 39.29
C ILE A 8 28.03 -20.29 38.75
N ASP A 9 27.52 -21.13 39.66
CA ASP A 9 26.61 -22.24 39.37
C ASP A 9 25.19 -21.73 39.05
N PRO A 10 24.61 -22.03 37.86
CA PRO A 10 23.28 -21.55 37.48
C PRO A 10 22.16 -22.58 37.72
N LYS A 11 22.21 -23.38 38.79
CA LYS A 11 21.13 -24.33 39.15
C LYS A 11 20.60 -24.11 40.57
N LYS A 12 20.05 -22.92 40.83
CA LYS A 12 19.32 -22.66 42.08
C LYS A 12 18.09 -21.80 41.83
N ASP A 13 17.29 -22.24 40.87
CA ASP A 13 15.89 -21.86 40.79
C ASP A 13 15.04 -22.91 41.51
N LEU A 14 13.84 -22.47 41.88
CA LEU A 14 12.66 -23.29 42.20
C LEU A 14 12.58 -23.79 43.64
N ASP A 15 12.12 -22.90 44.53
CA ASP A 15 11.12 -23.24 45.57
C ASP A 15 10.81 -21.99 46.40
N LYS A 16 9.88 -21.14 45.90
CA LYS A 16 8.95 -20.36 46.74
C LYS A 16 8.07 -19.44 45.91
N ILE A 17 6.87 -19.92 45.59
CA ILE A 17 5.70 -19.04 45.48
C ILE A 17 4.62 -19.76 46.30
N GLU A 18 4.56 -19.39 47.57
CA GLU A 18 3.53 -19.80 48.52
C GLU A 18 2.20 -19.11 48.16
N ASP A 19 1.13 -19.90 48.25
CA ASP A 19 -0.25 -19.47 48.27
C ASP A 19 -0.52 -18.37 49.32
N SER A 20 -1.28 -17.33 48.96
CA SER A 20 -2.30 -16.79 49.88
C SER A 20 -3.37 -15.94 49.19
N GLU A 21 -4.61 -16.38 49.41
CA GLU A 21 -5.79 -15.60 49.76
C GLU A 21 -6.37 -14.56 48.79
N SER A 22 -7.42 -15.05 48.12
CA SER A 22 -8.63 -14.31 47.76
C SER A 22 -9.28 -13.62 48.97
N PRO A 23 -9.80 -12.39 48.80
CA PRO A 23 -11.07 -12.02 49.39
C PRO A 23 -12.08 -11.59 48.32
N ASN A 24 -13.16 -12.36 48.31
CA ASN A 24 -14.51 -12.00 47.94
C ASN A 24 -14.91 -10.60 48.49
N ASP A 25 -15.26 -9.67 47.60
CA ASP A 25 -16.13 -8.55 47.93
C ASP A 25 -17.22 -8.38 46.87
N LYS A 26 -18.46 -8.31 47.36
CA LYS A 26 -19.71 -8.19 46.63
C LYS A 26 -20.17 -6.74 46.76
N ASN A 27 -20.39 -6.04 45.65
CA ASN A 27 -21.30 -4.89 45.50
C ASN A 27 -20.90 -4.13 44.22
N ASP A 28 -21.76 -3.52 43.42
CA ASP A 28 -23.19 -3.32 43.45
C ASP A 28 -23.59 -2.87 42.03
N LYS A 29 -24.73 -3.37 41.54
CA LYS A 29 -25.67 -2.74 40.59
C LYS A 29 -25.15 -1.78 39.51
N ASN A 30 -25.28 -2.23 38.25
CA ASN A 30 -25.82 -1.45 37.13
C ASN A 30 -25.90 -2.31 35.86
N GLU A 31 -26.86 -3.24 35.85
CA GLU A 31 -27.43 -3.77 34.61
C GLU A 31 -28.37 -2.69 34.04
N GLU A 32 -27.84 -1.81 33.21
CA GLU A 32 -28.69 -1.04 32.29
C GLU A 32 -29.13 -1.98 31.15
N VAL A 33 -30.26 -2.64 31.39
CA VAL A 33 -31.04 -3.31 30.37
C VAL A 33 -31.53 -2.24 29.40
N PHE A 34 -30.82 -2.05 28.29
CA PHE A 34 -31.31 -1.27 27.16
C PHE A 34 -32.41 -2.07 26.46
N GLU A 35 -33.64 -1.89 26.93
CA GLU A 35 -34.84 -2.35 26.27
C GLU A 35 -35.06 -1.47 25.03
N ILE A 36 -34.61 -1.96 23.87
CA ILE A 36 -34.81 -1.27 22.60
C ILE A 36 -36.25 -1.54 22.16
N GLU A 37 -37.17 -0.62 22.48
CA GLU A 37 -38.50 -0.59 21.86
C GLU A 37 -38.33 -0.46 20.34
N GLN A 38 -38.61 -1.56 19.63
CA GLN A 38 -38.75 -1.60 18.18
C GLN A 38 -40.03 -0.87 17.76
N ALA A 39 -39.99 0.46 17.76
CA ALA A 39 -41.03 1.29 17.17
C ALA A 39 -41.04 1.10 15.64
N LYS A 40 -41.96 0.24 15.19
CA LYS A 40 -42.29 -0.05 13.79
C LYS A 40 -42.74 1.22 13.06
N SER A 41 -41.80 2.03 12.56
CA SER A 41 -42.07 3.12 11.63
C SER A 41 -41.53 2.78 10.24
N GLY A 42 -42.33 2.07 9.45
CA GLY A 42 -41.97 1.61 8.10
C GLY A 42 -41.60 2.72 7.11
N GLY A 43 -41.75 4.00 7.47
CA GLY A 43 -41.30 5.14 6.66
C GLY A 43 -39.83 5.51 6.84
N THR A 44 -39.21 5.22 7.99
CA THR A 44 -37.80 5.55 8.24
C THR A 44 -36.86 4.64 7.45
N PHE A 45 -37.27 3.38 7.23
CA PHE A 45 -36.52 2.44 6.40
C PHE A 45 -36.39 2.93 4.95
N TYR A 46 -37.48 3.39 4.32
CA TYR A 46 -37.42 3.94 2.96
C TYR A 46 -36.73 5.30 2.89
N LEU A 47 -36.80 6.11 3.97
CA LEU A 47 -36.06 7.37 4.05
C LEU A 47 -34.55 7.11 4.09
N VAL A 48 -34.10 6.17 4.92
CA VAL A 48 -32.68 5.77 4.99
C VAL A 48 -32.24 5.11 3.68
N LEU A 49 -33.06 4.24 3.09
CA LEU A 49 -32.78 3.63 1.79
C LEU A 49 -32.67 4.69 0.67
N GLY A 50 -33.53 5.72 0.71
CA GLY A 50 -33.51 6.84 -0.22
C GLY A 50 -32.27 7.72 -0.08
N ILE A 51 -31.82 8.00 1.15
CA ILE A 51 -30.57 8.72 1.40
C ILE A 51 -29.38 7.91 0.89
N ILE A 52 -29.34 6.61 1.16
CA ILE A 52 -28.25 5.74 0.68
C ILE A 52 -28.24 5.72 -0.86
N ALA A 53 -29.39 5.57 -1.50
CA ALA A 53 -29.49 5.61 -2.96
C ALA A 53 -29.02 6.95 -3.54
N LEU A 54 -29.31 8.08 -2.87
CA LEU A 54 -28.87 9.41 -3.28
C LEU A 54 -27.35 9.58 -3.13
N VAL A 55 -26.76 9.04 -2.06
CA VAL A 55 -25.30 9.05 -1.85
C VAL A 55 -24.58 8.19 -2.90
N VAL A 56 -25.15 7.03 -3.24
CA VAL A 56 -24.59 6.16 -4.28
C VAL A 56 -24.70 6.80 -5.67
N ALA A 57 -25.84 7.42 -6.00
CA ALA A 57 -26.03 8.10 -7.28
C ALA A 57 -25.11 9.31 -7.45
N THR A 58 -24.88 10.07 -6.36
CA THR A 58 -23.94 11.22 -6.38
C THR A 58 -22.49 10.77 -6.48
N ALA A 59 -22.08 9.73 -5.76
CA ALA A 59 -20.75 9.14 -5.91
C ALA A 59 -20.52 8.56 -7.31
N PHE A 60 -21.52 7.90 -7.89
CA PHE A 60 -21.46 7.36 -9.25
C PHE A 60 -21.40 8.47 -10.31
N ALA A 61 -22.17 9.55 -10.17
CA ALA A 61 -22.10 10.70 -11.06
C ALA A 61 -20.74 11.40 -11.01
N LEU A 62 -20.17 11.58 -9.80
CA LEU A 62 -18.83 12.11 -9.63
C LEU A 62 -17.76 11.19 -10.22
N TYR A 63 -17.93 9.87 -10.08
CA TYR A 63 -17.04 8.89 -10.68
C TYR A 63 -17.03 8.96 -12.20
N ILE A 64 -18.20 9.06 -12.86
CA ILE A 64 -18.29 9.28 -14.32
C ILE A 64 -17.60 10.58 -14.72
N LEU A 65 -17.89 11.70 -14.01
CA LEU A 65 -17.28 13.01 -14.27
C LEU A 65 -15.76 13.02 -14.08
N TYR A 66 -15.24 12.22 -13.15
CA TYR A 66 -13.79 12.07 -12.93
C TYR A 66 -13.13 11.08 -13.89
N SER A 67 -13.88 10.11 -14.41
CA SER A 67 -13.36 9.08 -15.30
C SER A 67 -13.20 9.55 -16.75
N ASP A 68 -13.86 10.65 -17.15
CA ASP A 68 -13.80 11.22 -18.51
C ASP A 68 -12.56 12.08 -18.80
N LYS A 69 -11.59 12.18 -17.87
CA LYS A 69 -10.38 13.01 -18.07
C LYS A 69 -9.24 12.29 -18.81
N SER A 70 -9.57 11.30 -19.64
CA SER A 70 -8.63 10.63 -20.55
C SER A 70 -9.31 10.22 -21.86
N SER A 71 -9.75 11.21 -22.65
CA SER A 71 -9.99 11.04 -24.08
C SER A 71 -9.70 12.35 -24.81
N ASP A 72 -8.55 12.37 -25.46
CA ASP A 72 -8.13 13.38 -26.43
C ASP A 72 -8.95 13.18 -27.72
N SER A 73 -9.67 14.21 -28.18
CA SER A 73 -10.20 14.29 -29.55
C SER A 73 -10.53 15.73 -29.91
N SER A 74 -9.49 16.43 -30.33
CA SER A 74 -9.40 17.23 -31.56
C SER A 74 -10.70 17.67 -32.25
N THR A 75 -10.92 18.98 -32.24
CA THR A 75 -11.15 19.86 -33.40
C THR A 75 -12.06 19.36 -34.53
N THR A 76 -13.28 19.92 -34.57
CA THR A 76 -14.04 20.11 -35.82
C THR A 76 -13.92 21.58 -36.23
N GLN A 77 -13.11 21.84 -37.26
CA GLN A 77 -13.15 23.08 -38.03
C GLN A 77 -13.86 22.80 -39.36
N GLU A 78 -14.89 23.60 -39.64
CA GLU A 78 -15.56 23.67 -40.93
C GLU A 78 -15.15 24.99 -41.62
N GLN A 79 -14.74 24.89 -42.90
CA GLN A 79 -14.80 25.90 -43.97
C GLN A 79 -13.78 27.09 -43.95
N VAL A 80 -13.15 27.61 -45.02
CA VAL A 80 -13.32 27.60 -46.50
C VAL A 80 -11.98 27.97 -47.22
N ALA A 81 -11.58 27.15 -48.21
CA ALA A 81 -11.05 27.40 -49.57
C ALA A 81 -9.92 28.40 -50.01
N VAL A 82 -9.13 27.88 -51.00
CA VAL A 82 -8.58 28.45 -52.27
C VAL A 82 -7.07 28.82 -52.41
N ALA A 83 -6.50 28.29 -53.52
CA ALA A 83 -5.26 28.60 -54.28
C ALA A 83 -3.94 27.98 -53.78
N SER A 84 -3.32 27.01 -54.48
CA SER A 84 -2.63 27.03 -55.79
C SER A 84 -1.25 27.71 -55.78
N GLN A 85 -0.17 26.92 -55.59
CA GLN A 85 0.92 26.69 -56.56
C GLN A 85 2.07 25.86 -55.95
N THR A 86 2.51 24.87 -56.73
CA THR A 86 3.73 24.03 -56.74
C THR A 86 5.00 24.86 -57.04
N PRO A 87 6.26 24.36 -56.96
CA PRO A 87 6.95 23.39 -56.08
C PRO A 87 8.13 24.05 -55.29
N GLU A 88 8.88 23.25 -54.51
CA GLU A 88 10.36 23.08 -54.61
C GLU A 88 11.11 22.96 -53.26
N ALA A 89 11.93 21.91 -53.20
CA ALA A 89 13.12 21.63 -52.37
C ALA A 89 12.95 21.57 -50.83
N ASP A 90 13.08 20.40 -50.22
CA ASP A 90 14.36 19.74 -49.83
C ASP A 90 14.76 20.17 -48.40
N GLU A 91 14.49 19.28 -47.44
CA GLU A 91 15.53 18.83 -46.50
C GLU A 91 15.00 17.60 -45.75
N GLU A 92 15.61 16.45 -46.07
CA GLU A 92 15.65 15.25 -45.24
C GLU A 92 16.16 15.61 -43.84
N GLN A 93 15.40 15.24 -42.80
CA GLN A 93 16.00 14.93 -41.51
C GLN A 93 15.49 13.57 -41.01
N THR A 94 16.24 12.57 -41.47
CA THR A 94 16.42 11.26 -40.85
C THR A 94 16.79 11.43 -39.39
N LEU A 95 15.89 11.06 -38.46
CA LEU A 95 16.25 10.78 -37.08
C LEU A 95 16.10 9.29 -36.82
N GLU A 96 17.23 8.70 -36.43
CA GLU A 96 17.53 7.30 -36.24
C GLU A 96 16.60 6.60 -35.23
N PRO A 97 16.30 5.31 -35.40
CA PRO A 97 15.62 4.53 -34.37
C PRO A 97 16.55 4.39 -33.14
N ALA A 98 16.09 4.90 -32.01
CA ALA A 98 16.72 4.69 -30.71
C ALA A 98 16.85 3.18 -30.44
N LYS A 99 18.10 2.74 -30.22
CA LYS A 99 18.44 1.35 -29.89
C LYS A 99 17.61 0.85 -28.71
N THR A 100 16.71 -0.09 -29.00
CA THR A 100 16.07 -0.96 -28.01
C THR A 100 17.13 -1.88 -27.42
N THR A 101 17.73 -1.47 -26.30
CA THR A 101 18.54 -2.37 -25.47
C THR A 101 17.60 -3.39 -24.83
N THR A 102 17.54 -4.56 -25.46
CA THR A 102 16.84 -5.73 -24.93
C THR A 102 17.73 -6.33 -23.84
N ILE A 103 17.53 -5.91 -22.59
CA ILE A 103 18.06 -6.60 -21.42
C ILE A 103 17.13 -7.78 -21.14
N THR A 104 17.52 -8.95 -21.66
CA THR A 104 16.97 -10.24 -21.23
C THR A 104 17.74 -10.67 -20.00
N GLU A 105 17.36 -10.15 -18.83
CA GLU A 105 17.77 -10.73 -17.57
C GLU A 105 16.68 -11.70 -17.13
N THR A 106 16.96 -12.99 -17.37
CA THR A 106 16.23 -14.09 -16.75
C THR A 106 16.58 -14.08 -15.26
N ALA A 107 15.84 -13.27 -14.49
CA ALA A 107 15.79 -13.41 -13.05
C ALA A 107 15.09 -14.73 -12.72
N THR A 108 15.87 -15.75 -12.35
CA THR A 108 15.33 -16.91 -11.66
C THR A 108 15.01 -16.47 -10.23
N ALA A 109 13.83 -15.85 -10.07
CA ALA A 109 13.25 -15.60 -8.77
C ALA A 109 12.90 -16.96 -8.15
N VAL A 110 13.69 -17.37 -7.16
CA VAL A 110 13.29 -18.43 -6.24
C VAL A 110 12.16 -17.84 -5.40
N ALA A 111 10.94 -17.92 -5.91
CA ALA A 111 9.74 -17.54 -5.19
C ALA A 111 9.59 -18.47 -3.98
N SER A 112 10.05 -18.01 -2.82
CA SER A 112 9.54 -18.53 -1.55
C SER A 112 8.03 -18.30 -1.58
N THR A 113 7.25 -19.38 -1.71
CA THR A 113 5.80 -19.34 -1.96
C THR A 113 4.99 -18.95 -0.71
N ALA A 114 5.51 -18.04 0.10
CA ALA A 114 4.75 -17.45 1.18
C ALA A 114 3.59 -16.64 0.58
N ASN A 115 2.38 -17.17 0.72
CA ASN A 115 1.19 -16.59 0.14
C ASN A 115 0.72 -15.41 0.99
N PHE A 116 1.15 -14.21 0.62
CA PHE A 116 0.75 -12.95 1.24
C PHE A 116 -0.40 -12.27 0.51
N GLY A 117 -1.12 -12.97 -0.39
CA GLY A 117 -2.19 -12.38 -1.19
C GLY A 117 -3.38 -11.82 -0.38
N SER A 118 -3.52 -12.20 0.89
CA SER A 118 -4.51 -11.63 1.81
C SER A 118 -4.04 -10.38 2.56
N SER A 119 -2.73 -10.06 2.53
CA SER A 119 -2.17 -8.91 3.22
C SER A 119 -2.31 -7.65 2.37
N SER A 120 -2.80 -6.57 2.97
CA SER A 120 -2.99 -5.29 2.33
C SER A 120 -1.69 -4.49 2.31
N VAL A 121 -1.12 -4.28 1.12
CA VAL A 121 0.12 -3.51 0.96
C VAL A 121 -0.15 -2.23 0.19
N ARG A 122 0.53 -1.15 0.57
CA ARG A 122 0.54 0.12 -0.16
C ARG A 122 1.96 0.46 -0.63
N VAL A 123 2.08 0.99 -1.83
CA VAL A 123 3.33 1.57 -2.34
C VAL A 123 3.24 3.09 -2.32
N ALA A 124 4.25 3.74 -1.75
CA ALA A 124 4.35 5.19 -1.63
C ALA A 124 5.64 5.68 -2.29
N ASN A 125 5.51 6.49 -3.34
CA ASN A 125 6.62 7.08 -4.06
C ASN A 125 7.17 8.30 -3.31
N GLY A 126 8.34 8.15 -2.68
CA GLY A 126 9.07 9.22 -2.02
C GLY A 126 10.32 9.69 -2.77
N ASN A 127 10.62 9.17 -3.95
CA ASN A 127 11.86 9.49 -4.67
C ASN A 127 11.69 10.63 -5.68
N GLY A 128 10.45 10.94 -6.08
CA GLY A 128 10.12 12.01 -7.01
C GLY A 128 10.23 11.63 -8.49
N VAL A 129 10.42 10.35 -8.80
CA VAL A 129 10.46 9.81 -10.16
C VAL A 129 9.04 9.39 -10.58
N GLU A 130 8.53 9.97 -11.66
CA GLU A 130 7.19 9.64 -12.17
C GLU A 130 7.08 8.18 -12.60
N GLY A 131 5.94 7.56 -12.29
CA GLY A 131 5.64 6.17 -12.67
C GLY A 131 6.37 5.09 -11.88
N GLU A 132 7.33 5.45 -11.04
CA GLU A 132 8.19 4.48 -10.36
C GLU A 132 7.44 3.60 -9.34
N GLY A 133 6.51 4.20 -8.57
CA GLY A 133 5.63 3.44 -7.68
C GLY A 133 4.76 2.40 -8.41
N ALA A 134 4.37 2.67 -9.67
CA ALA A 134 3.59 1.73 -10.46
C ALA A 134 4.44 0.56 -10.99
N LYS A 135 5.72 0.81 -11.30
CA LYS A 135 6.66 -0.27 -11.64
C LYS A 135 6.85 -1.22 -10.47
N ILE A 136 7.12 -0.69 -9.27
CA ILE A 136 7.29 -1.51 -8.07
C ILE A 136 6.01 -2.26 -7.69
N LYS A 137 4.84 -1.64 -7.85
CA LYS A 137 3.55 -2.33 -7.73
C LYS A 137 3.52 -3.59 -8.60
N THR A 138 3.88 -3.46 -9.87
CA THR A 138 3.83 -4.58 -10.84
C THR A 138 4.75 -5.71 -10.40
N ILE A 139 5.99 -5.40 -10.00
CA ILE A 139 6.96 -6.38 -9.50
C ILE A 139 6.42 -7.12 -8.28
N LEU A 140 5.82 -6.38 -7.33
CA LEU A 140 5.24 -6.98 -6.13
C LEU A 140 4.00 -7.84 -6.44
N GLU A 141 3.15 -7.42 -7.38
CA GLU A 141 1.99 -8.22 -7.80
C GLU A 141 2.43 -9.51 -8.51
N GLU A 142 3.45 -9.45 -9.36
CA GLU A 142 4.06 -10.63 -10.00
C GLU A 142 4.70 -11.58 -8.99
N ALA A 143 5.23 -11.04 -7.88
CA ALA A 143 5.74 -11.82 -6.76
C ALA A 143 4.64 -12.39 -5.84
N GLY A 144 3.36 -12.09 -6.10
CA GLY A 144 2.21 -12.65 -5.39
C GLY A 144 1.68 -11.82 -4.21
N PHE A 145 2.08 -10.55 -4.09
CA PHE A 145 1.56 -9.64 -3.08
C PHE A 145 0.29 -8.93 -3.55
N SER A 146 -0.61 -8.59 -2.61
CA SER A 146 -1.81 -7.81 -2.89
C SER A 146 -1.57 -6.32 -2.66
N ILE A 147 -1.29 -5.58 -3.75
CA ILE A 147 -1.08 -4.14 -3.68
C ILE A 147 -2.41 -3.40 -3.81
N THR A 148 -2.91 -2.95 -2.67
CA THR A 148 -4.23 -2.30 -2.56
C THR A 148 -4.21 -0.81 -2.92
N SER A 149 -3.04 -0.17 -2.88
CA SER A 149 -2.91 1.26 -3.18
C SER A 149 -1.51 1.63 -3.65
N VAL A 150 -1.43 2.55 -4.61
CA VAL A 150 -0.19 3.23 -5.02
C VAL A 150 -0.43 4.72 -4.97
N GLY A 151 0.54 5.47 -4.47
CA GLY A 151 0.49 6.93 -4.50
C GLY A 151 1.82 7.57 -4.15
N ASN A 152 1.79 8.88 -3.94
CA ASN A 152 2.96 9.63 -3.49
C ASN A 152 3.10 9.54 -1.97
N ALA A 153 4.35 9.53 -1.49
CA ALA A 153 4.64 9.75 -0.08
C ALA A 153 4.41 11.23 0.27
N SER A 154 4.09 11.52 1.53
CA SER A 154 3.83 12.90 1.99
C SER A 154 5.05 13.81 1.94
N LYS A 155 6.24 13.22 1.81
CA LYS A 155 7.53 13.89 1.70
C LYS A 155 8.48 13.03 0.87
N THR A 156 9.59 13.63 0.47
CA THR A 156 10.68 12.92 -0.18
C THR A 156 11.49 12.12 0.84
N TYR A 157 11.98 10.94 0.43
CA TYR A 157 12.82 10.06 1.24
C TYR A 157 14.16 9.85 0.55
N ASP A 158 15.24 9.92 1.32
CA ASP A 158 16.58 9.64 0.78
C ASP A 158 16.79 8.13 0.61
N SER A 159 16.36 7.31 1.57
CA SER A 159 16.47 5.85 1.48
C SER A 159 15.11 5.17 1.49
N SER A 160 15.04 3.99 0.90
CA SER A 160 13.83 3.17 0.83
C SER A 160 13.55 2.48 2.17
N ILE A 161 12.28 2.52 2.60
CA ILE A 161 11.86 1.98 3.89
C ILE A 161 10.55 1.22 3.73
N ILE A 162 10.50 0.00 4.24
CA ILE A 162 9.28 -0.80 4.35
C ILE A 162 8.79 -0.68 5.80
N PHE A 163 7.68 0.02 5.96
CA PHE A 163 6.97 0.07 7.22
C PHE A 163 6.00 -1.10 7.31
N PHE A 164 5.94 -1.76 8.46
CA PHE A 164 5.04 -2.88 8.69
C PHE A 164 4.39 -2.79 10.07
N LYS A 165 3.21 -3.41 10.21
CA LYS A 165 2.51 -3.53 11.49
C LYS A 165 3.15 -4.59 12.38
N SER A 166 2.93 -4.47 13.68
CA SER A 166 3.39 -5.49 14.64
C SER A 166 2.91 -6.90 14.24
N GLY A 167 3.81 -7.89 14.22
CA GLY A 167 3.50 -9.27 13.82
C GLY A 167 3.44 -9.51 12.30
N LYS A 168 3.94 -8.56 11.49
CA LYS A 168 4.04 -8.66 10.01
C LYS A 168 5.49 -8.61 9.51
N GLU A 169 6.43 -9.00 10.35
CA GLU A 169 7.87 -9.04 10.03
C GLU A 169 8.13 -9.92 8.80
N ASP A 170 7.54 -11.11 8.75
CA ASP A 170 7.69 -12.03 7.61
C ASP A 170 7.21 -11.42 6.29
N LEU A 171 6.14 -10.62 6.32
CA LEU A 171 5.64 -9.88 5.16
C LEU A 171 6.65 -8.81 4.74
N ALA A 172 7.21 -8.07 5.69
CA ALA A 172 8.17 -7.01 5.42
C ALA A 172 9.48 -7.56 4.82
N ASP A 173 9.97 -8.68 5.34
CA ASP A 173 11.17 -9.34 4.84
C ASP A 173 10.94 -9.92 3.44
N ALA A 174 9.76 -10.49 3.19
CA ALA A 174 9.40 -10.96 1.85
C ALA A 174 9.26 -9.80 0.85
N LEU A 175 8.64 -8.68 1.25
CA LEU A 175 8.56 -7.47 0.42
C LEU A 175 9.95 -6.91 0.11
N LYS A 176 10.85 -6.89 1.10
CA LYS A 176 12.23 -6.46 0.93
C LYS A 176 12.97 -7.33 -0.08
N GLU A 177 12.83 -8.65 0.05
CA GLU A 177 13.45 -9.61 -0.85
C GLU A 177 12.93 -9.47 -2.28
N ALA A 178 11.63 -9.20 -2.44
CA ALA A 178 11.00 -9.05 -3.76
C ALA A 178 11.45 -7.79 -4.53
N ILE A 179 11.88 -6.72 -3.84
CA ILE A 179 12.29 -5.47 -4.48
C ILE A 179 13.81 -5.22 -4.44
N LYS A 180 14.59 -6.12 -3.85
CA LYS A 180 16.04 -5.93 -3.62
C LYS A 180 16.85 -5.66 -4.88
N ASP A 181 16.39 -6.14 -6.03
CA ASP A 181 17.06 -5.95 -7.32
C ASP A 181 16.87 -4.51 -7.85
N ASN A 182 15.90 -3.77 -7.29
CA ASN A 182 15.55 -2.40 -7.68
C ASN A 182 15.83 -1.37 -6.59
N TYR A 183 15.67 -1.73 -5.31
CA TYR A 183 15.77 -0.82 -4.18
C TYR A 183 16.42 -1.49 -2.97
N GLN A 184 17.35 -0.79 -2.34
CA GLN A 184 17.95 -1.23 -1.08
C GLN A 184 17.09 -0.76 0.11
N ALA A 185 16.04 -1.52 0.42
CA ALA A 185 15.10 -1.17 1.48
C ALA A 185 15.52 -1.64 2.88
N SER A 186 15.31 -0.76 3.86
CA SER A 186 15.31 -1.12 5.29
C SER A 186 13.89 -1.46 5.75
N THR A 187 13.75 -2.26 6.80
CA THR A 187 12.45 -2.59 7.41
C THR A 187 12.30 -1.86 8.74
N LYS A 188 11.09 -1.37 9.04
CA LYS A 188 10.79 -0.69 10.30
C LYS A 188 9.35 -0.96 10.75
N GLU A 189 9.19 -1.46 11.96
CA GLU A 189 7.86 -1.61 12.57
C GLU A 189 7.29 -0.22 12.92
N SER A 190 6.05 0.07 12.50
CA SER A 190 5.33 1.30 12.87
C SER A 190 3.85 1.20 12.49
N ASP A 191 2.99 0.83 13.45
CA ASP A 191 1.54 0.76 13.21
C ASP A 191 0.94 2.12 12.80
N GLU A 192 1.46 3.22 13.36
CA GLU A 192 1.02 4.58 13.04
C GLU A 192 1.29 4.96 11.57
N THR A 193 2.48 4.64 11.05
CA THR A 193 2.86 4.98 9.68
C THR A 193 2.10 4.12 8.67
N VAL A 194 1.84 2.86 9.04
CA VAL A 194 1.14 1.91 8.18
C VAL A 194 -0.38 2.15 8.16
N GLY A 195 -0.96 2.57 9.28
CA GLY A 195 -2.38 2.93 9.37
C GLY A 195 -3.30 1.73 9.15
N THR A 196 -4.11 1.77 8.09
CA THR A 196 -5.09 0.69 7.79
C THR A 196 -4.49 -0.50 7.04
N TYR A 197 -3.30 -0.35 6.46
CA TYR A 197 -2.63 -1.41 5.70
C TYR A 197 -1.91 -2.41 6.62
N ASP A 198 -1.37 -3.50 6.08
CA ASP A 198 -0.46 -4.40 6.80
C ASP A 198 1.01 -3.97 6.63
N ALA A 199 1.34 -3.39 5.47
CA ALA A 199 2.64 -2.80 5.19
C ALA A 199 2.56 -1.62 4.20
N VAL A 200 3.52 -0.71 4.30
CA VAL A 200 3.73 0.40 3.37
C VAL A 200 5.17 0.38 2.87
N VAL A 201 5.35 0.23 1.56
CA VAL A 201 6.66 0.31 0.90
C VAL A 201 6.88 1.76 0.47
N VAL A 202 7.88 2.42 1.04
CA VAL A 202 8.26 3.79 0.69
C VAL A 202 9.54 3.77 -0.14
N LEU A 203 9.46 4.29 -1.36
CA LEU A 203 10.59 4.37 -2.29
C LEU A 203 11.41 5.64 -2.01
N GLY A 204 12.70 5.48 -1.76
CA GLY A 204 13.65 6.58 -1.57
C GLY A 204 14.46 6.88 -2.82
N LYS A 205 15.23 7.97 -2.78
CA LYS A 205 16.15 8.38 -3.85
C LYS A 205 17.38 7.47 -4.01
N GLU A 206 17.66 6.67 -2.97
CA GLU A 206 18.84 5.83 -2.75
C GLU A 206 20.05 6.60 -2.23
#